data_AF-A0A7G5IKL1-F1
#
_entry.id   AF-A0A7G5IKL1-F1
#
_cell.length_a   1.000
_cell.length_b   1.000
_cell.length_c   1.000
_cell.angle_alpha   90.00
_cell.angle_beta   90.00
_cell.angle_gamma   90.00
#
_symmetry.space_group_name_H-M   'P 1'
#
loop_
_entity.id
_entity.type
_entity.pdbx_description
1 polymer ?
#
loop_
_entity_poly.entity_id
_entity_poly.type
_entity_poly.pdbx_seq_one_letter_code
_entity_poly.pdbx_strand_id
1 'polypeptide(L)'
;MGAFALLLAAGALVLALTGRLKRDGWRWVGGALGALLTGELFVKGQFIPAALVAVLTAWWVWRDGLRRKVATLPMDEMEARNILGVGPFAADAEIIAAHRRLISGVHPDRGGSAELARRVNAARDRLLRK
;
A
#
# COMPACT_ATOMS: atom_id res chain seq x y z
N MET A 1 23.78 28.32 -3.40
CA MET A 1 22.32 28.03 -3.45
C MET A 1 21.91 26.75 -2.70
N GLY A 2 22.69 26.24 -1.73
CA GLY A 2 22.34 25.03 -0.94
C GLY A 2 21.52 25.28 0.34
N ALA A 3 21.11 26.52 0.61
CA ALA A 3 20.44 26.88 1.86
C ALA A 3 19.00 26.35 1.96
N PHE A 4 18.31 26.15 0.84
CA PHE A 4 16.90 25.74 0.84
C PHE A 4 16.71 24.27 1.24
N ALA A 5 17.57 23.37 0.74
CA ALA A 5 17.58 21.96 1.12
C ALA A 5 17.92 21.78 2.61
N LEU A 6 18.84 22.59 3.14
CA LEU A 6 19.21 22.58 4.56
C LEU A 6 18.07 23.08 5.46
N LEU A 7 17.34 24.12 5.05
CA LEU A 7 16.17 24.60 5.80
C LEU A 7 15.04 23.57 5.84
N LEU A 8 14.83 22.83 4.74
CA LEU A 8 13.79 21.80 4.67
C LEU A 8 14.20 20.53 5.43
N ALA A 9 15.48 20.18 5.40
CA ALA A 9 16.04 19.12 6.25
C ALA A 9 15.98 19.48 7.75
N ALA A 10 16.25 20.74 8.11
CA ALA A 10 16.13 21.22 9.49
C ALA A 10 14.67 21.23 9.96
N GLY A 11 13.73 21.68 9.12
CA GLY A 11 12.30 21.62 9.41
C GLY A 11 11.80 20.18 9.59
N ALA A 12 12.25 19.25 8.74
CA ALA A 12 11.96 17.83 8.87
C ALA A 12 12.52 17.24 10.18
N LEU A 13 13.73 17.62 10.58
CA LEU A 13 14.36 17.20 11.84
C LEU A 13 13.60 17.72 13.07
N VAL A 14 13.11 18.95 13.05
CA VAL A 14 12.28 19.50 14.14
C VAL A 14 10.94 18.74 14.24
N LEU A 15 10.30 18.43 13.12
CA LEU A 15 9.06 17.64 13.10
C LEU A 15 9.28 16.19 13.57
N ALA A 16 10.46 15.63 13.30
CA ALA A 16 10.89 14.33 13.79
C ALA A 16 11.05 14.29 15.31
N LEU A 17 11.80 15.27 15.85
CA LEU A 17 12.12 15.36 17.28
C LEU A 17 10.90 15.69 18.14
N THR A 18 9.90 16.38 17.58
CA THR A 18 8.66 16.73 18.29
C THR A 18 7.62 15.61 18.32
N GLY A 19 7.87 14.47 17.66
CA GLY A 19 6.99 13.30 17.67
C GLY A 19 5.60 13.53 17.05
N ARG A 20 5.35 14.72 16.46
CA ARG A 20 4.06 15.08 15.85
C ARG A 20 3.80 14.39 14.51
N LEU A 21 4.82 13.77 13.94
CA LEU A 21 4.74 13.13 12.64
C LEU A 21 4.31 11.66 12.77
N LYS A 22 3.08 11.35 12.32
CA LYS A 22 2.62 9.96 12.17
C LYS A 22 3.56 9.19 11.22
N ARG A 23 3.60 7.86 11.33
CA ARG A 23 4.46 6.97 10.52
C ARG A 23 4.31 7.19 9.01
N ASP A 24 3.13 7.56 8.53
CA ASP A 24 2.89 7.92 7.13
C ASP A 24 3.38 9.33 6.76
N GLY A 25 3.47 10.26 7.71
CA GLY A 25 3.98 11.61 7.48
C GLY A 25 5.44 11.63 7.07
N TRP A 26 6.24 10.68 7.56
CA TRP A 26 7.65 10.51 7.15
C TRP A 26 7.80 10.25 5.65
N ARG A 27 6.83 9.56 5.03
CA ARG A 27 6.84 9.29 3.58
C ARG A 27 6.68 10.56 2.76
N TRP A 28 5.82 11.46 3.20
CA TRP A 28 5.60 12.73 2.53
C TRP A 28 6.76 13.70 2.75
N VAL A 29 7.36 13.70 3.94
CA VAL A 29 8.56 14.50 4.24
C VAL A 29 9.74 14.08 3.37
N GLY A 30 10.06 12.78 3.31
CA GLY A 30 11.16 12.31 2.46
C GLY A 30 10.87 12.50 0.96
N GLY A 31 9.60 12.40 0.53
CA GLY A 31 9.19 12.70 -0.85
C GLY A 31 9.42 14.16 -1.22
N ALA A 32 9.09 15.09 -0.32
CA ALA A 32 9.34 16.51 -0.51
C ALA A 32 10.84 16.82 -0.62
N LEU A 33 11.67 16.30 0.31
CA LEU A 33 13.13 16.42 0.25
C LEU A 33 13.71 15.86 -1.04
N GLY A 34 13.20 14.72 -1.48
CA GLY A 34 13.55 14.09 -2.74
C GLY A 34 13.28 14.96 -3.96
N ALA A 35 12.07 15.53 -4.06
CA ALA A 35 11.69 16.41 -5.16
C ALA A 35 12.54 17.69 -5.23
N LEU A 36 12.88 18.26 -4.06
CA LEU A 36 13.76 19.43 -3.97
C LEU A 36 15.17 19.12 -4.48
N LEU A 37 15.73 17.98 -4.07
CA LEU A 37 17.03 17.52 -4.54
C LEU A 37 17.03 17.27 -6.05
N THR A 38 15.98 16.65 -6.59
CA THR A 38 15.80 16.52 -8.04
C THR A 38 15.81 17.88 -8.74
N GLY A 39 15.07 18.86 -8.23
CA GLY A 39 15.04 20.22 -8.78
C GLY A 39 16.41 20.90 -8.76
N GLU A 40 17.15 20.78 -7.66
CA GLU A 40 18.51 21.35 -7.55
C GLU A 40 19.48 20.71 -8.56
N LEU A 41 19.45 19.39 -8.71
CA LEU A 41 20.29 18.68 -9.67
C LEU A 41 19.94 19.08 -11.11
N PHE A 42 18.65 19.28 -11.40
CA PHE A 42 18.18 19.72 -12.71
C PHE A 42 18.68 21.14 -13.04
N VAL A 43 18.61 22.09 -12.11
CA VAL A 43 19.15 23.46 -12.28
C VAL A 43 20.65 23.46 -12.54
N LYS A 44 21.40 22.49 -11.98
CA LYS A 44 22.84 22.31 -12.22
C LYS A 44 23.17 21.57 -13.54
N GLY A 45 22.17 21.21 -14.35
CA GLY A 45 22.35 20.44 -15.59
C GLY A 45 22.69 18.97 -15.35
N GLN A 46 22.55 18.46 -14.13
CA GLN A 46 22.87 17.08 -13.76
C GLN A 46 21.66 16.16 -13.98
N PHE A 47 21.26 15.98 -15.24
CA PHE A 47 20.01 15.31 -15.61
C PHE A 47 19.94 13.83 -15.19
N ILE A 48 21.03 13.08 -15.35
CA ILE A 48 21.08 11.65 -15.00
C ILE A 48 20.85 11.42 -13.49
N PRO A 49 21.61 12.04 -12.57
CA PRO A 49 21.35 11.88 -11.15
C PRO A 49 20.01 12.51 -10.72
N ALA A 50 19.57 13.60 -11.35
CA ALA A 50 18.25 14.18 -11.09
C ALA A 50 17.12 13.16 -11.37
N ALA A 51 17.19 12.48 -12.52
CA ALA A 51 16.25 11.45 -12.91
C ALA A 51 16.27 10.25 -11.96
N LEU A 52 17.47 9.78 -11.56
CA LEU A 52 17.60 8.68 -10.60
C LEU A 52 16.94 9.02 -9.26
N VAL A 53 17.22 10.20 -8.69
CA VAL A 53 16.60 10.65 -7.44
C VAL A 53 15.08 10.79 -7.59
N ALA A 54 14.60 11.32 -8.72
CA ALA A 54 13.17 11.45 -9.00
C ALA A 54 12.47 10.09 -9.01
N VAL A 55 13.06 9.09 -9.67
CA VAL A 55 12.52 7.73 -9.75
C VAL A 55 12.50 7.05 -8.38
N LEU A 56 13.59 7.17 -7.60
CA LEU A 56 13.68 6.55 -6.27
C LEU A 56 12.68 7.16 -5.29
N THR A 57 12.49 8.47 -5.35
CA THR A 57 11.56 9.20 -4.46
C THR A 57 10.11 8.91 -4.84
N ALA A 58 9.80 8.94 -6.13
CA ALA A 58 8.55 8.43 -6.69
C ALA A 58 8.24 7.00 -6.23
N TRP A 59 9.19 6.07 -6.41
CA TRP A 59 9.03 4.68 -6.01
C TRP A 59 8.76 4.56 -4.51
N TRP A 60 9.52 5.24 -3.65
CA TRP A 60 9.34 5.15 -2.21
C TRP A 60 8.00 5.73 -1.73
N VAL A 61 7.54 6.84 -2.32
CA VAL A 61 6.23 7.43 -2.03
C VAL A 61 5.10 6.51 -2.49
N TRP A 62 5.21 5.90 -3.67
CA TRP A 62 4.14 5.10 -4.29
C TRP A 62 4.22 3.58 -4.07
N ARG A 63 5.28 3.04 -3.45
CA ARG A 63 5.49 1.58 -3.28
C ARG A 63 4.32 0.85 -2.62
N ASP A 64 3.65 1.49 -1.66
CA ASP A 64 2.53 0.86 -0.95
C ASP A 64 1.23 0.86 -1.76
N GLY A 65 1.09 1.77 -2.72
CA GLY A 65 -0.01 1.75 -3.69
C GLY A 65 0.17 0.62 -4.70
N LEU A 66 1.41 0.41 -5.16
CA LEU A 66 1.76 -0.71 -6.05
C LEU A 66 1.56 -2.06 -5.36
N ARG A 67 1.98 -2.22 -4.09
CA ARG A 67 1.71 -3.44 -3.31
C ARG A 67 0.21 -3.75 -3.17
N ARG A 68 -0.62 -2.72 -2.99
CA ARG A 68 -2.09 -2.90 -2.90
C ARG A 68 -2.73 -3.34 -4.22
N LYS A 69 -2.20 -2.92 -5.37
CA LYS A 69 -2.70 -3.35 -6.70
C LYS A 69 -2.23 -4.75 -7.10
N VAL A 70 -1.02 -5.18 -6.71
CA VAL A 70 -0.55 -6.55 -6.99
C VAL A 70 -1.29 -7.57 -6.14
N ALA A 71 -1.78 -7.18 -4.96
CA ALA A 71 -2.68 -8.00 -4.14
C ALA A 71 -4.05 -8.25 -4.79
N THR A 72 -4.39 -7.56 -5.89
CA THR A 72 -5.62 -7.72 -6.67
C THR A 72 -5.34 -8.31 -8.06
N LEU A 73 -4.50 -9.34 -8.15
CA LEU A 73 -4.57 -10.23 -9.31
C LEU A 73 -5.98 -10.86 -9.33
N PRO A 74 -6.68 -10.85 -10.48
CA PRO A 74 -8.07 -11.30 -10.54
C PRO A 74 -8.14 -12.76 -10.15
N MET A 75 -8.80 -13.05 -9.03
CA MET A 75 -9.07 -14.42 -8.60
C MET A 75 -10.12 -15.03 -9.51
N ASP A 76 -9.91 -16.26 -9.93
CA ASP A 76 -10.89 -17.00 -10.71
C ASP A 76 -12.14 -17.31 -9.87
N GLU A 77 -13.32 -17.41 -10.50
CA GLU A 77 -14.57 -17.70 -9.77
C GLU A 77 -14.53 -19.07 -9.12
N MET A 78 -13.96 -20.06 -9.82
CA MET A 78 -13.81 -21.41 -9.27
C MET A 78 -12.87 -21.39 -8.06
N GLU A 79 -11.76 -20.65 -8.13
CA GLU A 79 -10.86 -20.48 -6.98
C GLU A 79 -11.59 -19.78 -5.82
N ALA A 80 -12.36 -18.73 -6.08
CA ALA A 80 -13.12 -18.04 -5.05
C ALA A 80 -14.17 -18.95 -4.38
N ARG A 81 -14.87 -19.78 -5.16
CA ARG A 81 -15.84 -20.77 -4.64
C ARG A 81 -15.14 -21.84 -3.80
N ASN A 82 -13.99 -22.34 -4.25
CA ASN A 82 -13.18 -23.31 -3.51
C ASN A 82 -12.68 -22.74 -2.19
N ILE A 83 -12.24 -21.48 -2.16
CA ILE A 83 -11.80 -20.80 -0.93
C ILE A 83 -12.96 -20.66 0.07
N LEU A 84 -14.17 -20.34 -0.40
CA LEU A 84 -15.34 -20.23 0.48
C LEU A 84 -15.99 -21.59 0.80
N GLY A 85 -15.65 -22.66 0.07
CA GLY A 85 -16.28 -23.96 0.20
C GLY A 85 -17.76 -23.96 -0.22
N VAL A 86 -18.11 -23.16 -1.23
CA VAL A 86 -19.50 -23.02 -1.73
C VAL A 86 -19.65 -23.64 -3.11
N GLY A 87 -20.86 -24.10 -3.44
CA GLY A 87 -21.16 -24.71 -4.73
C GLY A 87 -21.13 -23.75 -5.92
N PRO A 88 -21.13 -24.28 -7.16
CA PRO A 88 -21.15 -23.49 -8.40
C PRO A 88 -22.39 -22.61 -8.54
N PHE A 89 -23.51 -23.01 -7.93
CA PHE A 89 -24.79 -22.29 -7.97
C PHE A 89 -25.16 -21.64 -6.63
N ALA A 90 -24.19 -21.47 -5.73
CA ALA A 90 -24.45 -20.92 -4.41
C ALA A 90 -25.00 -19.50 -4.50
N ALA A 91 -26.07 -19.23 -3.75
CA ALA A 91 -26.70 -17.92 -3.71
C ALA A 91 -25.86 -16.93 -2.89
N ASP A 92 -26.07 -15.62 -3.12
CA ASP A 92 -25.35 -14.55 -2.41
C ASP A 92 -25.43 -14.71 -0.88
N ALA A 93 -26.56 -15.17 -0.35
CA ALA A 93 -26.75 -15.44 1.07
C ALA A 93 -25.81 -16.55 1.59
N GLU A 94 -25.62 -17.61 0.81
CA GLU A 94 -24.72 -18.73 1.16
C GLU A 94 -23.26 -18.29 1.10
N ILE A 95 -22.90 -17.46 0.11
CA ILE A 95 -21.57 -16.86 -0.02
C ILE A 95 -21.26 -15.99 1.21
N ILE A 96 -22.20 -15.15 1.65
CA ILE A 96 -22.04 -14.30 2.84
C ILE A 96 -21.91 -15.15 4.12
N ALA A 97 -22.73 -16.19 4.26
CA ALA A 97 -22.69 -17.09 5.41
C ALA A 97 -21.36 -17.83 5.51
N ALA A 98 -20.88 -18.40 4.40
CA ALA A 98 -19.59 -19.07 4.31
C ALA A 98 -18.42 -18.13 4.63
N HIS A 99 -18.45 -16.91 4.08
CA HIS A 99 -17.46 -15.89 4.37
C HIS A 99 -17.40 -15.54 5.85
N ARG A 100 -18.56 -15.31 6.51
CA ARG A 100 -18.62 -14.99 7.94
C ARG A 100 -18.02 -16.11 8.80
N ARG A 101 -18.33 -17.38 8.48
CA ARG A 101 -17.78 -18.55 9.19
C ARG A 101 -16.25 -18.63 9.07
N LEU A 102 -15.73 -18.39 7.87
CA LEU A 102 -14.29 -18.49 7.61
C LEU A 102 -13.54 -17.32 8.23
N ILE A 103 -14.01 -16.08 8.04
CA ILE A 103 -13.30 -14.89 8.52
C ILE A 103 -13.19 -14.85 10.04
N SER A 104 -14.19 -15.37 10.78
CA SER A 104 -14.10 -15.47 12.24
C SER A 104 -12.94 -16.33 12.72
N GLY A 105 -12.61 -17.39 11.97
CA GLY A 105 -11.53 -18.33 12.32
C GLY A 105 -10.15 -17.90 11.83
N VAL A 106 -10.06 -17.13 10.73
CA VAL A 106 -8.76 -16.77 10.12
C VAL A 106 -8.28 -15.36 10.49
N HIS A 107 -9.06 -14.61 11.27
CA HIS A 107 -8.72 -13.23 11.63
C HIS A 107 -7.43 -13.14 12.46
N PRO A 108 -6.48 -12.24 12.13
CA PRO A 108 -5.23 -12.10 12.87
C PRO A 108 -5.42 -11.77 14.36
N ASP A 109 -6.44 -10.98 14.69
CA ASP A 109 -6.78 -10.65 16.09
C ASP A 109 -7.17 -11.86 16.96
N ARG A 110 -7.50 -13.01 16.34
CA ARG A 110 -7.79 -14.27 17.03
C ARG A 110 -6.71 -15.34 16.83
N GLY A 111 -5.50 -14.92 16.45
CA GLY A 111 -4.38 -15.82 16.16
C GLY A 111 -4.38 -16.43 14.76
N GLY A 112 -5.25 -15.95 13.86
CA GLY A 112 -5.28 -16.36 12.46
C GLY A 112 -4.20 -15.70 11.60
N SER A 113 -4.17 -16.06 10.31
CA SER A 113 -3.22 -15.49 9.35
C SER A 113 -3.83 -14.29 8.62
N ALA A 114 -3.14 -13.15 8.67
CA ALA A 114 -3.52 -11.95 7.91
C ALA A 114 -3.62 -12.23 6.40
N GLU A 115 -2.75 -13.11 5.89
CA GLU A 115 -2.76 -13.51 4.48
C GLU A 115 -3.97 -14.39 4.14
N LEU A 116 -4.36 -15.30 5.04
CA LEU A 116 -5.53 -16.15 4.86
C LEU A 116 -6.83 -15.32 4.93
N ALA A 117 -6.91 -14.39 5.87
CA ALA A 117 -8.01 -13.43 5.95
C ALA A 117 -8.13 -12.60 4.66
N ARG A 118 -7.01 -12.15 4.09
CA ARG A 118 -6.96 -11.44 2.81
C ARG A 118 -7.52 -12.28 1.67
N ARG A 119 -7.15 -13.56 1.55
CA ARG A 119 -7.68 -14.46 0.52
C ARG A 119 -9.19 -14.74 0.68
N VAL A 120 -9.67 -14.92 1.91
CA VAL A 120 -11.11 -15.12 2.19
C VAL A 120 -11.93 -13.87 1.84
N ASN A 121 -11.41 -12.68 2.12
CA ASN A 121 -12.03 -11.41 1.71
C ASN A 121 -12.07 -11.27 0.19
N ALA A 122 -10.96 -11.58 -0.50
CA ALA A 122 -10.89 -11.53 -1.96
C ALA A 122 -11.90 -12.49 -2.63
N ALA A 123 -12.15 -13.65 -2.04
CA ALA A 123 -13.09 -14.64 -2.57
C ALA A 123 -14.53 -14.17 -2.50
N ARG A 124 -14.94 -13.64 -1.33
CA ARG A 124 -16.26 -12.99 -1.20
C ARG A 124 -16.42 -11.90 -2.23
N ASP A 125 -15.45 -10.99 -2.31
CA ASP A 125 -15.57 -9.86 -3.19
C ASP A 125 -15.60 -10.25 -4.67
N ARG A 126 -14.93 -11.35 -5.07
CA ARG A 126 -14.98 -11.86 -6.45
C ARG A 126 -16.34 -12.43 -6.83
N LEU A 127 -17.04 -13.04 -5.89
CA LEU A 127 -18.35 -13.67 -6.14
C LEU A 127 -19.51 -12.68 -5.96
N LEU A 128 -19.34 -11.62 -5.16
CA LEU A 128 -20.37 -10.61 -4.91
C LEU A 128 -20.20 -9.32 -5.72
N ARG A 129 -18.99 -8.99 -6.22
CA ARG A 129 -18.88 -8.00 -7.31
C ARG A 129 -19.30 -8.68 -8.61
N LYS A 130 -20.55 -8.45 -9.02
CA LYS A 130 -20.88 -8.45 -10.44
C LYS A 130 -20.23 -7.25 -11.11
#